data_AF-A0A415IC55-F1
#
_entry.id   AF-A0A415IC55-F1
#
_cell.length_a   1.000
_cell.length_b   1.000
_cell.length_c   1.000
_cell.angle_alpha   90.00
_cell.angle_beta   90.00
_cell.angle_gamma   90.00
#
_symmetry.space_group_name_H-M   'P 1'
#
loop_
_entity.id
_entity.type
_entity.pdbx_description
1 polymer ?
#
loop_
_entity_poly.entity_id
_entity_poly.type
_entity_poly.pdbx_seq_one_letter_code
_entity_poly.pdbx_strand_id
1 'polypeptide(L)'
;MIQHNHDLEILKQMAMADGILTENEKELFRSYFQLTDKEAEDLFQSIEAELECVQSETEVINWKRKNGIDFEKCIVKMLNPQYYTLQEWTGDKFIDGRFCEANCNPDITVKVNLDKLDVKFAIECKWRMNFFNGYTRIATERQLNHYRRFQEERNITVFFALGVGGTGEQPQDIYLFPLNKIKYPILKEDYIAKYLKKGKELYFDVKTQKLT
;
A
#
# COMPACT_ATOMS: atom_id res chain seq x y z
N MET A 1 6.82 31.52 -1.97
CA MET A 1 5.64 31.73 -1.09
C MET A 1 4.41 30.94 -1.53
N ILE A 2 4.06 30.88 -2.83
CA ILE A 2 2.87 30.13 -3.31
C ILE A 2 3.04 28.60 -3.21
N GLN A 3 4.26 28.08 -3.43
CA GLN A 3 4.58 26.65 -3.32
C GLN A 3 4.35 26.10 -1.90
N HIS A 4 4.67 26.90 -0.89
CA HIS A 4 4.69 26.49 0.52
C HIS A 4 3.28 26.27 1.09
N ASN A 5 2.34 27.16 0.77
CA ASN A 5 0.93 27.01 1.19
C ASN A 5 0.22 25.85 0.49
N HIS A 6 0.68 25.49 -0.71
CA HIS A 6 0.18 24.34 -1.44
C HIS A 6 0.67 23.03 -0.80
N ASP A 7 1.97 22.96 -0.45
CA ASP A 7 2.60 21.80 0.23
C ASP A 7 1.99 21.53 1.63
N LEU A 8 1.48 22.56 2.29
CA LEU A 8 0.75 22.47 3.57
C LEU A 8 -0.66 21.87 3.40
N GLU A 9 -1.45 22.38 2.44
CA GLU A 9 -2.77 21.81 2.09
C GLU A 9 -2.63 20.33 1.65
N ILE A 10 -1.48 20.01 1.06
CA ILE A 10 -1.09 18.67 0.66
C ILE A 10 -0.92 17.72 1.83
N LEU A 11 -0.17 18.15 2.84
CA LEU A 11 0.03 17.36 4.05
C LEU A 11 -1.29 17.08 4.78
N LYS A 12 -2.18 18.08 4.78
CA LYS A 12 -3.49 18.00 5.41
C LYS A 12 -4.38 16.94 4.78
N GLN A 13 -4.43 16.87 3.46
CA GLN A 13 -5.22 15.84 2.76
C GLN A 13 -4.61 14.43 2.84
N MET A 14 -3.28 14.31 2.93
CA MET A 14 -2.61 13.03 3.17
C MET A 14 -2.88 12.48 4.59
N ALA A 15 -2.84 13.34 5.60
CA ALA A 15 -3.20 12.99 6.98
C ALA A 15 -4.67 12.56 7.09
N MET A 16 -5.58 13.29 6.44
CA MET A 16 -7.00 12.94 6.34
C MET A 16 -7.26 11.62 5.59
N ALA A 17 -6.38 11.23 4.67
CA ALA A 17 -6.48 9.96 3.97
C ALA A 17 -6.14 8.75 4.85
N ASP A 18 -5.34 8.92 5.90
CA ASP A 18 -4.95 7.83 6.82
C ASP A 18 -5.64 7.89 8.19
N GLY A 19 -6.28 9.01 8.54
CA GLY A 19 -7.13 9.16 9.72
C GLY A 19 -6.37 9.30 11.05
N ILE A 20 -5.04 9.13 11.06
CA ILE A 20 -4.17 9.35 12.22
C ILE A 20 -2.83 9.89 11.71
N LEU A 21 -2.29 10.91 12.39
CA LEU A 21 -0.96 11.46 12.14
C LEU A 21 -0.09 11.31 13.40
N THR A 22 0.87 10.39 13.39
CA THR A 22 1.74 10.10 14.56
C THR A 22 2.89 11.11 14.68
N GLU A 23 3.47 11.28 15.88
CA GLU A 23 4.61 12.21 16.09
C GLU A 23 5.82 11.91 15.19
N ASN A 24 6.10 10.64 14.93
CA ASN A 24 7.16 10.25 13.99
C ASN A 24 6.83 10.65 12.54
N GLU A 25 5.55 10.58 12.15
CA GLU A 25 5.10 11.05 10.83
C GLU A 25 5.19 12.58 10.75
N LYS A 26 4.79 13.30 11.80
CA LYS A 26 4.93 14.75 11.90
C LYS A 26 6.39 15.18 11.73
N GLU A 27 7.33 14.48 12.36
CA GLU A 27 8.76 14.75 12.26
C GLU A 27 9.34 14.41 10.88
N LEU A 28 8.89 13.29 10.27
CA LEU A 28 9.24 12.93 8.90
C LEU A 28 8.76 13.98 7.91
N PHE A 29 7.53 14.47 8.08
CA PHE A 29 6.95 15.53 7.26
C PHE A 29 7.68 16.87 7.43
N ARG A 30 7.99 17.27 8.66
CA ARG A 30 8.85 18.44 8.95
C ARG A 30 10.16 18.36 8.17
N SER A 31 10.81 17.19 8.18
CA SER A 31 12.09 17.00 7.50
C SER A 31 11.97 17.00 5.96
N TYR A 32 10.92 16.38 5.42
CA TYR A 32 10.75 16.18 3.98
C TYR A 32 10.33 17.46 3.25
N PHE A 33 9.48 18.27 3.90
CA PHE A 33 8.97 19.53 3.36
C PHE A 33 9.72 20.77 3.89
N GLN A 34 10.73 20.57 4.75
CA GLN A 34 11.54 21.65 5.34
C GLN A 34 10.68 22.73 6.03
N LEU A 35 9.66 22.29 6.77
CA LEU A 35 8.73 23.19 7.48
C LEU A 35 9.39 23.81 8.70
N THR A 36 9.06 25.07 9.01
CA THR A 36 9.43 25.67 10.30
C THR A 36 8.53 25.14 11.43
N ASP A 37 8.99 25.20 12.68
CA ASP A 37 8.24 24.67 13.83
C ASP A 37 6.84 25.28 13.94
N LYS A 38 6.72 26.58 13.69
CA LYS A 38 5.43 27.30 13.72
C LYS A 38 4.49 26.87 12.60
N GLU A 39 5.02 26.68 11.39
CA GLU A 39 4.21 26.22 10.23
C GLU A 39 3.73 24.78 10.41
N ALA A 40 4.55 23.93 11.01
CA ALA A 40 4.18 22.56 11.33
C ALA A 40 3.08 22.54 12.41
N GLU A 41 3.21 23.35 13.47
CA GLU A 41 2.23 23.43 14.56
C GLU A 41 0.85 23.91 14.06
N ASP A 42 0.82 25.01 13.30
CA ASP A 42 -0.41 25.59 12.74
C ASP A 42 -1.09 24.61 11.76
N LEU A 43 -0.28 23.87 10.97
CA LEU A 43 -0.77 22.84 10.05
C LEU A 43 -1.40 21.67 10.79
N PHE A 44 -0.71 21.09 11.78
CA PHE A 44 -1.21 19.93 12.51
C PHE A 44 -2.47 20.28 13.31
N GLN A 45 -2.54 21.46 13.93
CA GLN A 45 -3.77 21.93 14.59
C GLN A 45 -4.93 22.09 13.60
N SER A 46 -4.67 22.59 12.39
CA SER A 46 -5.71 22.75 11.38
C SER A 46 -6.20 21.41 10.80
N ILE A 47 -5.35 20.38 10.78
CA ILE A 47 -5.68 19.00 10.38
C ILE A 47 -6.55 18.35 11.44
N GLU A 48 -6.14 18.45 12.71
CA GLU A 48 -6.87 17.92 13.86
C GLU A 48 -8.27 18.55 13.97
N ALA A 49 -8.40 19.86 13.74
CA ALA A 49 -9.68 20.57 13.75
C ALA A 49 -10.62 20.22 12.56
N GLU A 50 -10.08 19.88 11.39
CA GLU A 50 -10.91 19.46 10.24
C GLU A 50 -11.29 17.98 10.27
N LEU A 51 -10.46 17.13 10.91
CA LEU A 51 -10.85 15.76 11.24
C LEU A 51 -12.09 15.73 12.15
N GLU A 52 -12.25 16.72 13.02
CA GLU A 52 -13.46 16.88 13.85
C GLU A 52 -14.72 17.33 13.06
N CYS A 53 -14.60 17.74 11.77
CA CYS A 53 -15.68 18.42 11.03
C CYS A 53 -16.29 17.66 9.83
N VAL A 54 -15.74 16.51 9.39
CA VAL A 54 -16.22 15.79 8.19
C VAL A 54 -17.09 14.56 8.52
N GLN A 55 -18.16 14.37 7.74
CA GLN A 55 -19.18 13.30 7.78
C GLN A 55 -18.71 11.95 8.35
N SER A 56 -19.58 11.28 9.11
CA SER A 56 -19.25 10.17 10.04
C SER A 56 -18.10 9.29 9.53
N GLU A 57 -16.94 9.42 10.18
CA GLU A 57 -15.68 8.72 9.88
C GLU A 57 -15.88 7.25 9.50
N THR A 58 -16.85 6.60 10.13
CA THR A 58 -17.33 5.24 9.86
C THR A 58 -17.58 4.94 8.38
N GLU A 59 -18.22 5.83 7.62
CA GLU A 59 -18.58 5.58 6.21
C GLU A 59 -17.35 5.63 5.29
N VAL A 60 -16.47 6.61 5.49
CA VAL A 60 -15.22 6.76 4.72
C VAL A 60 -14.27 5.60 5.02
N ILE A 61 -14.15 5.20 6.29
CA ILE A 61 -13.37 4.03 6.71
C ILE A 61 -13.91 2.77 6.03
N ASN A 62 -15.23 2.56 6.05
CA ASN A 62 -15.86 1.42 5.42
C ASN A 62 -15.63 1.38 3.90
N TRP A 63 -15.69 2.53 3.22
CA TRP A 63 -15.45 2.61 1.79
C TRP A 63 -13.98 2.29 1.42
N LYS A 64 -13.00 2.83 2.17
CA LYS A 64 -11.58 2.52 1.94
C LYS A 64 -11.30 1.04 2.18
N ARG A 65 -11.82 0.49 3.29
CA ARG A 65 -11.68 -0.92 3.63
C ARG A 65 -12.29 -1.82 2.55
N LYS A 66 -13.49 -1.48 2.08
CA LYS A 66 -14.16 -2.21 0.99
C LYS A 66 -13.31 -2.23 -0.28
N ASN A 67 -12.76 -1.08 -0.69
CA ASN A 67 -11.93 -1.01 -1.89
C ASN A 67 -10.60 -1.75 -1.74
N GLY A 68 -9.99 -1.78 -0.55
CA GLY A 68 -8.84 -2.64 -0.28
C GLY A 68 -9.14 -4.11 -0.54
N ILE A 69 -10.22 -4.61 0.08
CA ILE A 69 -10.68 -6.01 -0.07
C ILE A 69 -11.05 -6.33 -1.53
N ASP A 70 -11.72 -5.41 -2.22
CA ASP A 70 -12.10 -5.62 -3.62
C ASP A 70 -10.87 -5.60 -4.55
N PHE A 71 -9.83 -4.86 -4.19
CA PHE A 71 -8.56 -4.88 -4.92
C PHE A 71 -7.78 -6.19 -4.72
N GLU A 72 -7.76 -6.75 -3.51
CA GLU A 72 -7.22 -8.10 -3.30
C GLU A 72 -7.93 -9.12 -4.19
N LYS A 73 -9.27 -9.09 -4.24
CA LYS A 73 -10.05 -9.95 -5.15
C LYS A 73 -9.70 -9.71 -6.62
N CYS A 74 -9.47 -8.46 -7.01
CA CYS A 74 -9.04 -8.11 -8.36
C CYS A 74 -7.72 -8.81 -8.70
N ILE A 75 -6.71 -8.70 -7.83
CA ILE A 75 -5.41 -9.35 -8.00
C ILE A 75 -5.54 -10.88 -8.03
N VAL A 76 -6.36 -11.48 -7.16
CA VAL A 76 -6.63 -12.92 -7.17
C VAL A 76 -7.23 -13.37 -8.51
N LYS A 77 -8.18 -12.62 -9.07
CA LYS A 77 -8.77 -12.92 -10.39
C LYS A 77 -7.75 -12.85 -11.54
N MET A 78 -6.65 -12.13 -11.38
CA MET A 78 -5.56 -12.08 -12.36
C MET A 78 -4.60 -13.27 -12.27
N LEU A 79 -4.66 -14.09 -11.21
CA LEU A 79 -3.88 -15.32 -11.07
C LEU A 79 -4.61 -16.46 -11.78
N ASN A 80 -4.06 -16.93 -12.91
CA ASN A 80 -4.62 -18.06 -13.62
C ASN A 80 -4.51 -19.37 -12.79
N PRO A 81 -5.63 -20.03 -12.44
CA PRO A 81 -5.62 -21.18 -11.54
C PRO A 81 -4.95 -22.43 -12.14
N GLN A 82 -4.71 -22.47 -13.45
CA GLN A 82 -3.90 -23.52 -14.06
C GLN A 82 -2.44 -23.44 -13.60
N TYR A 83 -1.91 -22.22 -13.45
CA TYR A 83 -0.50 -21.99 -13.14
C TYR A 83 -0.23 -21.64 -11.68
N TYR A 84 -1.26 -21.27 -10.92
CA TYR A 84 -1.11 -20.79 -9.55
C TYR A 84 -2.09 -21.44 -8.59
N THR A 85 -1.60 -21.74 -7.39
CA THR A 85 -2.41 -22.18 -6.25
C THR A 85 -2.28 -21.15 -5.13
N LEU A 86 -3.40 -20.57 -4.70
CA LEU A 86 -3.45 -19.72 -3.51
C LEU A 86 -3.13 -20.57 -2.27
N GLN A 87 -2.14 -20.17 -1.48
CA GLN A 87 -1.72 -20.84 -0.25
C GLN A 87 -2.25 -20.11 0.99
N GLU A 88 -2.06 -18.79 1.01
CA GLU A 88 -2.56 -17.92 2.06
C GLU A 88 -3.28 -16.74 1.41
N TRP A 89 -4.40 -16.35 2.00
CA TRP A 89 -5.06 -15.08 1.74
C TRP A 89 -5.42 -14.51 3.11
N THR A 90 -4.55 -13.64 3.62
CA THR A 90 -4.70 -13.09 4.97
C THR A 90 -5.86 -12.12 4.99
N GLY A 91 -6.50 -11.98 6.15
CA GLY A 91 -7.59 -11.04 6.33
C GLY A 91 -7.59 -10.52 7.75
N ASP A 92 -8.22 -9.36 7.94
CA ASP A 92 -8.27 -8.68 9.22
C ASP A 92 -9.26 -9.35 10.18
N LYS A 93 -8.80 -10.44 10.82
CA LYS A 93 -9.46 -11.00 12.00
C LYS A 93 -8.90 -10.30 13.24
N PHE A 94 -9.76 -9.56 13.92
CA PHE A 94 -9.45 -8.80 15.13
C PHE A 94 -10.61 -8.88 16.12
N ILE A 95 -10.30 -9.12 17.39
CA ILE A 95 -11.26 -9.05 18.51
C ILE A 95 -10.53 -8.43 19.70
N ASP A 96 -11.10 -7.39 20.31
CA ASP A 96 -10.66 -6.78 21.58
C ASP A 96 -9.15 -6.49 21.69
N GLY A 97 -8.57 -5.85 20.68
CA GLY A 97 -7.14 -5.50 20.68
C GLY A 97 -6.21 -6.62 20.21
N ARG A 98 -6.74 -7.83 19.98
CA ARG A 98 -5.95 -9.00 19.56
C ARG A 98 -6.10 -9.22 18.07
N PHE A 99 -4.96 -9.25 17.39
CA PHE A 99 -4.84 -9.65 15.99
C PHE A 99 -3.94 -10.88 15.89
N CYS A 100 -4.15 -11.69 14.86
CA CYS A 100 -3.24 -12.79 14.57
C CYS A 100 -1.92 -12.22 14.02
N GLU A 101 -0.78 -12.80 14.41
CA GLU A 101 0.53 -12.41 13.85
C GLU A 101 0.57 -12.53 12.32
N ALA A 102 -0.20 -13.49 11.76
CA ALA A 102 -0.36 -13.64 10.32
C ALA A 102 -1.00 -12.41 9.64
N ASN A 103 -1.69 -11.54 10.37
CA ASN A 103 -2.22 -10.29 9.82
C ASN A 103 -1.10 -9.27 9.51
N CYS A 104 0.14 -9.54 9.91
CA CYS A 104 1.32 -8.74 9.54
C CYS A 104 2.08 -9.31 8.33
N ASN A 105 1.64 -10.44 7.78
CA ASN A 105 2.20 -11.01 6.55
C ASN A 105 1.60 -10.32 5.32
N PRO A 106 2.21 -10.48 4.13
CA PRO A 106 1.60 -10.01 2.89
C PRO A 106 0.24 -10.64 2.62
N ASP A 107 -0.66 -9.87 2.00
CA ASP A 107 -2.06 -10.26 1.78
C ASP A 107 -2.27 -11.64 1.14
N ILE A 108 -1.46 -11.98 0.14
CA ILE A 108 -1.63 -13.19 -0.67
C ILE A 108 -0.30 -13.93 -0.77
N THR A 109 -0.27 -15.23 -0.44
CA THR A 109 0.84 -16.12 -0.80
C THR A 109 0.39 -17.10 -1.88
N VAL A 110 1.19 -17.20 -2.94
CA VAL A 110 0.89 -17.99 -4.14
C VAL A 110 1.99 -19.03 -4.36
N LYS A 111 1.59 -20.26 -4.65
CA LYS A 111 2.46 -21.30 -5.17
C LYS A 111 2.36 -21.36 -6.70
N VAL A 112 3.49 -21.43 -7.38
CA VAL A 112 3.56 -21.68 -8.83
C VAL A 112 3.45 -23.18 -9.08
N ASN A 113 2.52 -23.57 -9.94
CA ASN A 113 2.28 -24.96 -10.32
C ASN A 113 3.30 -25.37 -11.39
N LEU A 114 4.52 -25.71 -10.94
CA LEU A 114 5.55 -26.34 -11.78
C LEU A 114 5.86 -27.73 -11.23
N ASP A 115 6.02 -28.69 -12.13
CA ASP A 115 6.37 -30.04 -11.74
C ASP A 115 7.70 -30.05 -10.99
N LYS A 116 7.69 -30.66 -9.79
CA LYS A 116 8.85 -30.93 -8.91
C LYS A 116 9.53 -29.71 -8.26
N LEU A 117 9.07 -28.48 -8.50
CA LEU A 117 9.61 -27.27 -7.87
C LEU A 117 8.58 -26.66 -6.89
N ASP A 118 8.98 -26.42 -5.64
CA ASP A 118 8.17 -25.64 -4.69
C ASP A 118 8.54 -24.16 -4.80
N VAL A 119 7.98 -23.47 -5.79
CA VAL A 119 8.22 -22.05 -6.01
C VAL A 119 7.02 -21.25 -5.47
N LYS A 120 7.31 -20.26 -4.63
CA LYS A 120 6.30 -19.40 -4.01
C LYS A 120 6.69 -17.93 -4.18
N PHE A 121 5.68 -17.08 -4.26
CA PHE A 121 5.81 -15.64 -4.12
C PHE A 121 4.63 -15.11 -3.31
N ALA A 122 4.78 -13.91 -2.77
CA ALA A 122 3.71 -13.24 -2.04
C ALA A 122 3.41 -11.87 -2.64
N ILE A 123 2.18 -11.40 -2.47
CA ILE A 123 1.70 -10.11 -2.95
C ILE A 123 1.08 -9.36 -1.77
N GLU A 124 1.59 -8.18 -1.48
CA GLU A 124 0.91 -7.16 -0.68
C GLU A 124 0.07 -6.28 -1.60
N CYS A 125 -1.21 -6.12 -1.29
CA CYS A 125 -2.16 -5.36 -2.08
C CYS A 125 -2.40 -3.98 -1.46
N LYS A 126 -2.30 -2.94 -2.28
CA LYS A 126 -2.66 -1.59 -1.86
C LYS A 126 -3.49 -0.91 -2.93
N TRP A 127 -4.65 -0.39 -2.54
CA TRP A 127 -5.45 0.46 -3.41
C TRP A 127 -5.44 1.92 -2.94
N ARG A 128 -5.39 2.83 -3.90
CA ARG A 128 -5.41 4.29 -3.71
C ARG A 128 -6.32 4.92 -4.74
N MET A 129 -7.13 5.90 -4.33
CA MET A 129 -7.99 6.63 -5.26
C MET A 129 -7.19 7.40 -6.30
N ASN A 130 -6.02 7.93 -5.92
CA ASN A 130 -5.16 8.73 -6.78
C ASN A 130 -3.74 8.79 -6.22
N PHE A 131 -2.80 9.25 -7.06
CA PHE A 131 -1.59 9.88 -6.57
C PHE A 131 -1.91 11.28 -6.06
N PHE A 132 -1.12 11.71 -5.10
CA PHE A 132 -1.24 13.02 -4.52
C PHE A 132 0.06 13.79 -4.75
N ASN A 133 0.00 14.82 -5.59
CA ASN A 133 1.17 15.51 -6.13
C ASN A 133 2.26 14.57 -6.66
N GLY A 134 1.84 13.48 -7.30
CA GLY A 134 2.75 12.45 -7.83
C GLY A 134 3.36 11.57 -6.74
N TYR A 135 2.78 11.51 -5.54
CA TYR A 135 3.21 10.63 -4.45
C TYR A 135 2.07 9.77 -3.91
N THR A 136 2.42 8.64 -3.29
CA THR A 136 1.47 7.84 -2.53
C THR A 136 2.14 7.03 -1.43
N ARG A 137 1.49 6.90 -0.28
CA ARG A 137 1.94 6.03 0.82
C ARG A 137 1.41 4.61 0.61
N ILE A 138 2.28 3.62 0.61
CA ILE A 138 1.92 2.21 0.39
C ILE A 138 1.86 1.39 1.68
N ALA A 139 2.62 1.78 2.71
CA ALA A 139 2.71 1.06 3.98
C ALA A 139 3.25 2.01 5.07
N THR A 140 3.26 1.57 6.33
CA THR A 140 4.12 2.16 7.38
C THR A 140 5.52 1.56 7.33
N GLU A 141 6.51 2.21 7.97
CA GLU A 141 7.87 1.63 8.11
C GLU A 141 7.84 0.28 8.82
N ARG A 142 7.00 0.16 9.86
CA ARG A 142 6.82 -1.10 10.59
C ARG A 142 6.31 -2.21 9.66
N GLN A 143 5.28 -1.93 8.85
CA GLN A 143 4.77 -2.89 7.87
C GLN A 143 5.83 -3.30 6.85
N LEU A 144 6.58 -2.33 6.28
CA LEU A 144 7.67 -2.67 5.35
C LEU A 144 8.73 -3.57 6.00
N ASN A 145 9.10 -3.31 7.26
CA ASN A 145 10.05 -4.14 7.98
C ASN A 145 9.50 -5.56 8.24
N HIS A 146 8.21 -5.69 8.55
CA HIS A 146 7.55 -7.00 8.65
C HIS A 146 7.61 -7.76 7.32
N TYR A 147 7.31 -7.11 6.19
CA TYR A 147 7.37 -7.76 4.88
C TYR A 147 8.80 -8.16 4.48
N ARG A 148 9.81 -7.34 4.83
CA ARG A 148 11.22 -7.65 4.59
C ARG A 148 11.64 -8.89 5.38
N ARG A 149 11.28 -8.92 6.67
CA ARG A 149 11.51 -10.06 7.55
C ARG A 149 10.80 -11.32 7.04
N PHE A 150 9.54 -11.21 6.63
CA PHE A 150 8.79 -12.31 6.01
C PHE A 150 9.51 -12.87 4.78
N GLN A 151 9.96 -11.99 3.88
CA GLN A 151 10.67 -12.37 2.66
C GLN A 151 11.96 -13.15 2.97
N GLU A 152 12.73 -12.67 3.95
CA GLU A 152 14.00 -13.29 4.38
C GLU A 152 13.77 -14.62 5.09
N GLU A 153 12.89 -14.65 6.10
CA GLU A 153 12.66 -15.85 6.93
C GLU A 153 11.98 -16.98 6.16
N ARG A 154 11.06 -16.66 5.25
CA ARG A 154 10.34 -17.67 4.46
C ARG A 154 11.02 -17.99 3.12
N ASN A 155 12.01 -17.21 2.71
CA ASN A 155 12.62 -17.28 1.38
C ASN A 155 11.55 -17.19 0.27
N ILE A 156 10.61 -16.24 0.41
CA ILE A 156 9.50 -15.99 -0.51
C ILE A 156 9.57 -14.55 -0.98
N THR A 157 9.74 -14.33 -2.28
CA THR A 157 9.79 -12.99 -2.86
C THR A 157 8.46 -12.28 -2.69
N VAL A 158 8.50 -11.08 -2.12
CA VAL A 158 7.30 -10.23 -1.90
C VAL A 158 7.22 -9.17 -2.99
N PHE A 159 6.04 -9.04 -3.58
CA PHE A 159 5.69 -7.99 -4.52
C PHE A 159 4.63 -7.08 -3.91
N PHE A 160 4.66 -5.80 -4.27
CA PHE A 160 3.53 -4.91 -4.08
C PHE A 160 2.71 -4.88 -5.37
N ALA A 161 1.41 -5.07 -5.22
CA ALA A 161 0.43 -4.66 -6.20
C ALA A 161 -0.19 -3.34 -5.71
N LEU A 162 0.00 -2.27 -6.47
CA LEU A 162 -0.58 -0.96 -6.17
C LEU A 162 -1.62 -0.62 -7.24
N GLY A 163 -2.90 -0.65 -6.86
CA GLY A 163 -4.01 -0.17 -7.68
C GLY A 163 -4.21 1.33 -7.45
N VAL A 164 -4.33 2.10 -8.54
CA VAL A 164 -4.58 3.55 -8.49
C VAL A 164 -5.78 3.91 -9.35
N GLY A 165 -6.64 4.80 -8.86
CA GLY A 165 -7.83 5.24 -9.58
C GLY A 165 -8.96 4.22 -9.57
N GLY A 166 -10.08 4.60 -10.18
CA GLY A 166 -11.25 3.74 -10.33
C GLY A 166 -11.82 3.26 -9.00
N THR A 167 -12.05 1.96 -8.89
CA THR A 167 -12.43 1.29 -7.63
C THR A 167 -11.48 0.14 -7.35
N GLY A 168 -11.53 -0.44 -6.15
CA GLY A 168 -10.74 -1.64 -5.85
C GLY A 168 -10.98 -2.78 -6.83
N GLU A 169 -12.22 -2.99 -7.26
CA GLU A 169 -12.54 -4.05 -8.22
C GLU A 169 -12.04 -3.74 -9.64
N GLN A 170 -12.04 -2.46 -10.02
CA GLN A 170 -11.65 -1.98 -11.34
C GLN A 170 -10.72 -0.76 -11.19
N PRO A 171 -9.46 -0.97 -10.78
CA PRO A 171 -8.49 0.10 -10.69
C PRO A 171 -8.19 0.61 -12.09
N GLN A 172 -7.90 1.91 -12.21
CA GLN A 172 -7.53 2.49 -13.49
C GLN A 172 -6.14 2.01 -13.92
N ASP A 173 -5.20 2.02 -12.99
CA ASP A 173 -3.83 1.57 -13.18
C ASP A 173 -3.44 0.56 -12.10
N ILE A 174 -2.63 -0.44 -12.48
CA ILE A 174 -2.01 -1.38 -11.54
C ILE A 174 -0.51 -1.33 -11.73
N TYR A 175 0.23 -1.15 -10.65
CA TYR A 175 1.69 -1.20 -10.62
C TYR A 175 2.16 -2.43 -9.86
N LEU A 176 3.13 -3.16 -10.42
CA LEU A 176 3.70 -4.37 -9.81
C LEU A 176 5.20 -4.22 -9.62
N PHE A 177 5.67 -4.19 -8.38
CA PHE A 177 7.09 -4.01 -8.08
C PHE A 177 7.54 -4.88 -6.91
N PRO A 178 8.75 -5.45 -6.96
CA PRO A 178 9.27 -6.26 -5.87
C PRO A 178 9.62 -5.37 -4.66
N LEU A 179 9.43 -5.91 -3.46
CA LEU A 179 9.71 -5.25 -2.18
C LEU A 179 11.13 -4.69 -2.10
N ASN A 180 12.11 -5.38 -2.70
CA ASN A 180 13.51 -4.93 -2.73
C ASN A 180 13.75 -3.62 -3.51
N LYS A 181 12.75 -3.10 -4.25
CA LYS A 181 12.78 -1.79 -4.92
C LYS A 181 12.13 -0.69 -4.09
N ILE A 182 11.63 -1.00 -2.90
CA ILE A 182 10.95 -0.09 -1.99
C ILE A 182 11.90 0.26 -0.85
N LYS A 183 12.44 1.48 -0.92
CA LYS A 183 13.29 2.02 0.15
C LYS A 183 12.45 2.65 1.26
N TYR A 184 11.40 3.38 0.88
CA TYR A 184 10.57 4.18 1.78
C TYR A 184 9.09 3.82 1.62
N PRO A 185 8.25 4.05 2.65
CA PRO A 185 6.81 3.83 2.63
C PRO A 185 6.04 4.72 1.66
N ILE A 186 6.67 5.80 1.18
CA ILE A 186 6.11 6.75 0.22
C ILE A 186 6.81 6.56 -1.11
N LEU A 187 6.04 6.44 -2.18
CA LEU A 187 6.52 6.26 -3.55
C LEU A 187 6.16 7.46 -4.41
N LYS A 188 7.06 7.81 -5.34
CA LYS A 188 6.81 8.79 -6.40
C LYS A 188 6.26 8.09 -7.65
N GLU A 189 5.25 8.65 -8.27
CA GLU A 189 4.58 8.16 -9.48
C GLU A 189 5.58 7.93 -10.62
N ASP A 190 6.42 8.91 -10.95
CA ASP A 190 7.46 8.77 -12.00
C ASP A 190 8.40 7.59 -11.75
N TYR A 191 8.71 7.31 -10.48
CA TYR A 191 9.61 6.22 -10.12
C TYR A 191 8.96 4.87 -10.41
N ILE A 192 7.64 4.76 -10.18
CA ILE A 192 6.90 3.51 -10.36
C ILE A 192 6.24 3.36 -11.74
N ALA A 193 6.19 4.40 -12.57
CA ALA A 193 5.61 4.37 -13.91
C ALA A 193 6.12 3.20 -14.78
N LYS A 194 7.41 2.84 -14.63
CA LYS A 194 8.03 1.69 -15.31
C LYS A 194 7.50 0.31 -14.90
N TYR A 195 6.76 0.22 -13.80
CA TYR A 195 6.15 -0.98 -13.25
C TYR A 195 4.66 -1.12 -13.62
N LEU A 196 4.14 -0.26 -14.51
CA LEU A 196 2.75 -0.31 -14.95
C LEU A 196 2.44 -1.65 -15.63
N LYS A 197 1.40 -2.31 -15.14
CA LYS A 197 0.89 -3.58 -15.64
C LYS A 197 0.04 -3.37 -16.89
N LYS A 198 0.46 -3.95 -18.02
CA LYS A 198 -0.22 -3.79 -19.32
C LYS A 198 -1.13 -4.96 -19.74
N GLY A 199 -1.31 -5.97 -18.89
CA GLY A 199 -2.05 -7.20 -19.24
C GLY A 199 -3.02 -7.64 -18.14
N LYS A 200 -3.94 -8.55 -18.50
CA LYS A 200 -5.01 -9.00 -17.59
C LYS A 200 -4.58 -10.09 -16.60
N GLU A 201 -3.63 -10.94 -16.97
CA GLU A 201 -3.15 -12.03 -16.10
C GLU A 201 -1.79 -11.69 -15.51
N LEU A 202 -1.50 -12.20 -14.32
CA LEU A 202 -0.17 -12.11 -13.70
C LEU A 202 0.74 -13.25 -14.17
N TYR A 203 1.96 -12.90 -14.58
CA TYR A 203 2.98 -13.87 -14.94
C TYR A 203 4.20 -13.75 -14.04
N PHE A 204 4.55 -14.84 -13.36
CA PHE A 204 5.75 -14.94 -12.54
C PHE A 204 6.85 -15.69 -13.28
N ASP A 205 7.93 -14.99 -13.62
CA ASP A 205 9.15 -15.59 -14.17
C ASP A 205 10.01 -16.13 -13.03
N VAL A 206 10.07 -17.45 -12.91
CA VAL A 206 10.83 -18.16 -11.88
C VAL A 206 12.33 -17.90 -11.95
N LYS A 207 12.89 -17.68 -13.16
CA LYS A 207 14.33 -17.47 -13.33
C LYS A 207 14.72 -16.07 -12.90
N THR A 208 13.93 -15.07 -13.28
CA THR A 208 14.25 -13.67 -12.99
C THR A 208 13.60 -13.15 -11.71
N GLN A 209 12.72 -13.94 -11.09
CA GLN A 209 11.86 -13.57 -9.96
C GLN A 209 11.14 -12.23 -10.22
N LYS A 210 10.49 -12.14 -11.37
CA LYS A 210 9.70 -10.96 -11.77
C LYS A 210 8.25 -11.34 -11.91
N LEU A 211 7.37 -10.48 -11.40
CA LEU A 211 5.93 -10.55 -11.59
C LEU A 211 5.52 -9.46 -12.59
N THR A 212 4.82 -9.83 -13.66
CA THR A 212 4.46 -8.94 -14.78
C THR A 212 3.03 -9.10 -15.27
#